data_AF-A0A699SR70-F1
#
_entry.id   AF-A0A699SR70-F1
#
_cell.length_a   1.000
_cell.length_b   1.000
_cell.length_c   1.000
_cell.angle_alpha   90.00
_cell.angle_beta   90.00
_cell.angle_gamma   90.00
#
_symmetry.space_group_name_H-M   'P 1'
#
loop_
_entity.id
_entity.type
_entity.pdbx_description
1 polymer ?
#
loop_
_entity_poly.entity_id
_entity_poly.type
_entity_poly.pdbx_seq_one_letter_code
_entity_poly.pdbx_strand_id
1 'polypeptide(L)'
;RGQDIAHAARECTFAEFIKCNPTAFHGTEATVELLRWFKKTKSVFGISECAYDRKVRFADAILKGPALTWWNAKVATRGLETVN
;
A
#
# COMPACT_ATOMS: atom_id res chain seq x y z
N ARG A 1 -28.87 27.46 0.20
CA ARG A 1 -27.96 26.47 -0.43
C ARG A 1 -26.92 26.08 0.62
N GLY A 2 -27.35 25.34 1.64
CA GLY A 2 -26.46 24.88 2.70
C GLY A 2 -25.65 23.73 2.15
N GLN A 3 -24.33 23.87 2.12
CA GLN A 3 -23.47 22.73 1.85
C GLN A 3 -23.60 21.81 3.05
N ASP A 4 -24.24 20.68 2.81
CA ASP A 4 -24.17 19.49 3.64
C ASP A 4 -22.69 19.06 3.65
N ILE A 5 -21.90 19.63 4.55
CA ILE A 5 -20.54 19.16 4.83
C ILE A 5 -20.71 17.93 5.72
N ALA A 6 -21.29 16.88 5.14
CA ALA A 6 -20.81 15.55 5.44
C ALA A 6 -19.30 15.66 5.22
N HIS A 7 -18.54 15.55 6.30
CA HIS A 7 -17.10 15.51 6.28
C HIS A 7 -16.71 14.36 5.36
N ALA A 8 -16.58 14.63 4.06
CA ALA A 8 -16.13 13.67 3.07
C ALA A 8 -14.79 13.20 3.64
N ALA A 9 -14.77 11.97 4.15
CA ALA A 9 -13.66 11.45 4.91
C ALA A 9 -12.39 11.73 4.09
N ARG A 10 -11.49 12.55 4.65
CA ARG A 10 -10.37 13.10 3.90
C ARG A 10 -9.55 11.94 3.37
N GLU A 11 -9.61 11.76 2.07
CA GLU A 11 -9.01 10.62 1.43
C GLU A 11 -7.49 10.79 1.34
N CYS A 12 -6.75 9.93 2.06
CA CYS A 12 -5.30 9.82 1.95
C CYS A 12 -4.85 9.69 0.50
N THR A 13 -4.03 10.64 0.06
CA THR A 13 -3.39 10.62 -1.25
C THR A 13 -2.09 9.83 -1.20
N PHE A 14 -1.60 9.40 -2.38
CA PHE A 14 -0.30 8.75 -2.47
C PHE A 14 0.85 9.66 -1.99
N ALA A 15 0.76 10.97 -2.26
CA ALA A 15 1.76 11.93 -1.81
C ALA A 15 1.83 12.01 -0.28
N GLU A 16 0.69 11.95 0.41
CA GLU A 16 0.64 11.93 1.88
C GLU A 16 1.20 10.64 2.45
N PHE A 17 0.87 9.51 1.83
CA PHE A 17 1.47 8.23 2.18
C PHE A 17 3.00 8.27 2.06
N ILE A 18 3.55 8.79 0.96
CA ILE A 18 5.01 8.93 0.76
C ILE A 18 5.62 9.92 1.75
N LYS A 19 4.93 11.02 2.08
CA LYS A 19 5.37 12.00 3.08
C LYS A 19 5.56 11.39 4.47
N CYS A 20 4.80 10.34 4.81
CA CYS A 20 4.98 9.57 6.03
C CYS A 20 6.21 8.64 6.02
N ASN A 21 7.03 8.70 4.96
CA ASN A 21 8.29 7.96 4.81
C ASN A 21 8.14 6.44 4.99
N PRO A 22 7.33 5.78 4.14
CA PRO A 22 7.16 4.35 4.16
C PRO A 22 8.49 3.66 3.83
N THR A 23 8.77 2.52 4.46
CA THR A 23 10.00 1.76 4.22
C THR A 23 9.80 0.84 3.03
N ALA A 24 10.72 0.88 2.07
CA ALA A 24 10.70 -0.06 0.94
C ALA A 24 11.02 -1.50 1.40
N PHE A 25 10.52 -2.49 0.65
CA PHE A 25 10.79 -3.91 0.89
C PHE A 25 11.32 -4.57 -0.38
N HIS A 26 12.49 -5.19 -0.31
CA HIS A 26 13.17 -5.77 -1.47
C HIS A 26 12.84 -7.25 -1.67
N GLY A 27 12.37 -7.94 -0.62
CA GLY A 27 12.09 -9.37 -0.66
C GLY A 27 13.31 -10.24 -0.38
N THR A 28 14.41 -9.65 0.07
CA THR A 28 15.64 -10.36 0.49
C THR A 28 15.85 -10.29 2.00
N GLU A 29 15.01 -9.53 2.71
CA GLU A 29 15.08 -9.33 4.15
C GLU A 29 14.62 -10.58 4.92
N ALA A 30 15.19 -10.81 6.11
CA ALA A 30 14.85 -11.93 6.97
C ALA A 30 13.43 -11.81 7.57
N THR A 31 12.90 -12.90 8.12
CA THR A 31 11.54 -12.96 8.71
C THR A 31 11.27 -11.87 9.75
N VAL A 32 12.23 -11.56 10.61
CA VAL A 32 12.09 -10.49 11.61
C VAL A 32 11.92 -9.13 10.95
N GLU A 33 12.69 -8.85 9.91
CA GLU A 33 12.61 -7.60 9.15
C GLU A 33 11.32 -7.52 8.33
N LEU A 34 10.83 -8.64 7.79
CA LEU A 34 9.51 -8.72 7.17
C LEU A 34 8.40 -8.32 8.17
N LEU A 35 8.41 -8.88 9.38
CA LEU A 35 7.44 -8.53 10.43
C LEU A 35 7.54 -7.07 10.83
N ARG A 36 8.76 -6.53 10.93
CA ARG A 36 9.01 -5.11 11.22
C ARG A 36 8.47 -4.21 10.12
N TRP A 37 8.72 -4.57 8.86
CA TRP A 37 8.19 -3.86 7.69
C TRP A 37 6.67 -3.84 7.71
N PHE A 38 6.01 -4.97 7.94
CA PHE A 38 4.54 -5.04 8.04
C PHE A 38 3.99 -4.13 9.13
N LYS A 39 4.60 -4.13 10.33
CA LYS A 39 4.17 -3.26 11.43
C LYS A 39 4.34 -1.79 11.07
N LYS A 40 5.47 -1.41 10.47
CA LYS A 40 5.73 -0.02 10.07
C LYS A 40 4.77 0.46 8.98
N THR A 41 4.54 -0.35 7.95
CA THR A 41 3.62 -0.01 6.86
C THR A 41 2.17 0.14 7.38
N LYS A 42 1.73 -0.73 8.30
CA LYS A 42 0.43 -0.57 8.98
C LYS A 42 0.33 0.75 9.78
N SER A 43 1.40 1.13 10.48
CA SER A 43 1.46 2.40 11.20
C SER A 43 1.36 3.60 10.25
N VAL A 44 2.10 3.58 9.15
CA VAL A 44 2.03 4.64 8.11
C VAL A 44 0.62 4.75 7.54
N PHE A 45 -0.08 3.64 7.28
CA PHE A 45 -1.49 3.70 6.85
C PHE A 45 -2.42 4.32 7.88
N GLY A 46 -2.17 4.11 9.18
CA GLY A 46 -2.93 4.74 10.25
C GLY A 46 -2.69 6.25 10.30
N ILE A 47 -1.41 6.67 10.29
CA ILE A 47 -1.01 8.08 10.38
C ILE A 47 -1.50 8.88 9.16
N SER A 48 -1.46 8.28 7.98
CA SER A 48 -1.92 8.93 6.74
C SER A 48 -3.45 8.85 6.54
N GLU A 49 -4.18 8.17 7.44
CA GLU A 49 -5.64 7.96 7.34
C GLU A 49 -6.05 7.28 6.02
N CYS A 50 -5.25 6.31 5.60
CA CYS A 50 -5.41 5.67 4.30
C CYS A 50 -6.57 4.66 4.28
N ALA A 51 -7.53 4.91 3.37
CA ALA A 51 -8.68 4.06 3.14
C ALA A 51 -8.27 2.62 2.73
N TYR A 52 -9.08 1.64 3.12
CA TYR A 52 -8.75 0.22 2.99
C TYR A 52 -8.45 -0.21 1.55
N ASP A 53 -9.25 0.27 0.60
CA ASP A 53 -9.17 0.01 -0.84
C ASP A 53 -7.85 0.48 -1.48
N ARG A 54 -7.21 1.50 -0.91
CA ARG A 54 -5.91 2.02 -1.40
C ARG A 54 -4.69 1.38 -0.79
N LYS A 55 -4.81 0.68 0.36
CA LYS A 55 -3.64 0.16 1.09
C LYS A 55 -2.79 -0.78 0.23
N VAL A 56 -3.41 -1.66 -0.55
CA VAL A 56 -2.68 -2.58 -1.44
C VAL A 56 -1.91 -1.81 -2.52
N ARG A 57 -2.57 -0.85 -3.18
CA ARG A 57 -2.00 -0.02 -4.25
C ARG A 57 -0.93 0.97 -3.77
N PHE A 58 -0.84 1.23 -2.47
CA PHE A 58 0.23 2.07 -1.92
C PHE A 58 1.37 1.21 -1.36
N ALA A 59 1.04 0.03 -0.82
CA ALA A 59 2.04 -0.94 -0.38
C ALA A 59 2.83 -1.55 -1.55
N ASP A 60 2.19 -1.79 -2.70
CA ASP A 60 2.89 -2.31 -3.88
C ASP A 60 3.92 -1.31 -4.45
N ALA A 61 3.62 -0.01 -4.39
CA ALA A 61 4.50 1.07 -4.85
C ALA A 61 5.80 1.18 -4.05
N ILE A 62 5.88 0.57 -2.86
CA ILE A 62 7.10 0.53 -2.03
C ILE A 62 7.80 -0.83 -2.08
N LEU A 63 7.29 -1.79 -2.85
CA LEU A 63 8.01 -3.02 -3.15
C LEU A 63 9.13 -2.73 -4.15
N LYS A 64 10.26 -3.39 -3.98
CA LYS A 64 11.43 -3.29 -4.86
C LYS A 64 12.01 -4.67 -5.14
N GLY A 65 12.90 -4.75 -6.13
CA GLY A 65 13.70 -5.95 -6.40
C GLY A 65 12.85 -7.23 -6.56
N PRO A 66 13.28 -8.36 -5.98
CA PRO A 66 12.54 -9.62 -6.00
C PRO A 66 11.08 -9.52 -5.55
N ALA A 67 10.76 -8.73 -4.51
CA ALA A 67 9.39 -8.58 -4.02
C ALA A 67 8.46 -7.95 -5.07
N LEU A 68 8.93 -6.90 -5.75
CA LEU A 68 8.17 -6.28 -6.85
C LEU A 68 7.97 -7.24 -8.02
N THR A 69 9.01 -8.01 -8.36
CA THR A 69 8.95 -9.02 -9.42
C THR A 69 7.89 -10.08 -9.11
N TRP A 70 7.88 -10.59 -7.88
CA TRP A 70 6.88 -11.55 -7.41
C TRP A 70 5.45 -10.98 -7.44
N TRP A 71 5.26 -9.73 -6.98
CA TRP A 71 3.94 -9.07 -6.99
C TRP A 71 3.40 -8.93 -8.42
N ASN A 72 4.22 -8.46 -9.35
CA ASN A 72 3.84 -8.30 -10.75
C ASN A 72 3.43 -9.62 -11.40
N ALA A 73 4.19 -10.70 -11.15
CA ALA A 73 3.82 -12.03 -11.63
C ALA A 73 2.46 -12.48 -11.07
N LYS A 74 2.21 -12.26 -9.76
CA LYS A 74 0.94 -12.64 -9.13
C LYS A 74 -0.25 -11.86 -9.68
N VAL A 75 -0.08 -10.56 -9.94
CA VAL A 75 -1.11 -9.72 -10.55
C VAL A 75 -1.42 -10.19 -11.98
N ALA A 76 -0.39 -10.48 -12.79
CA ALA A 76 -0.56 -10.98 -14.15
C ALA A 76 -1.36 -12.29 -14.19
N THR A 77 -1.06 -13.25 -13.31
CA THR A 77 -1.83 -14.50 -13.20
C THR A 77 -3.29 -14.26 -12.85
N ARG A 78 -3.59 -13.37 -11.90
CA ARG A 78 -4.97 -13.03 -11.54
C ARG A 78 -5.73 -12.36 -12.69
N GLY A 79 -5.05 -11.54 -13.50
CA GLY A 79 -5.63 -10.93 -14.70
C GLY A 79 -5.99 -11.96 -15.76
N LEU A 80 -5.18 -13.01 -15.94
CA LEU A 80 -5.45 -14.13 -16.84
C LEU A 80 -6.68 -14.95 -16.40
N GLU A 81 -6.85 -15.17 -15.09
CA GLU A 81 -8.02 -15.88 -14.54
C GLU A 81 -9.35 -15.13 -14.73
N THR A 82 -9.31 -13.79 -14.88
CA THR A 82 -10.53 -12.98 -15.10
C THR A 82 -10.95 -12.88 -16.58
N VAL A 83 -10.17 -13.41 -17.51
CA VAL A 83 -10.42 -13.35 -18.96
C VAL A 83 -10.91 -14.70 -19.52
N ASN A 84 -10.90 -15.76 -18.69
CA ASN A 84 -11.32 -17.11 -19.07
C ASN A 84 -12.70 -17.48 -18.52
#